data_AF-A0A5C6PGN7-F1
#
_entry.id   AF-A0A5C6PGN7-F1
#
_cell.length_a   1.000
_cell.length_b   1.000
_cell.length_c   1.000
_cell.angle_alpha   90.00
_cell.angle_beta   90.00
_cell.angle_gamma   90.00
#
_symmetry.space_group_name_H-M   'P 1'
#
loop_
_entity.id
_entity.type
_entity.pdbx_description
1 polymer ?
#
loop_
_entity_poly.entity_id
_entity_poly.type
_entity_poly.pdbx_seq_one_letter_code
_entity_poly.pdbx_strand_id
1 'polypeptide(L)'
;MELCIWGDVVISASEMRLITYPYSEDSNQGKQYMNTRCPAWCDRILLSASARDLILKPESEEKSVVYDNIGPNVCMGDHKPVFLSFRVTAGAGKSCQRGEMIFCEAPL
;
A
#
# COMPACT_ATOMS: atom_id res chain seq x y z
N MET A 1 2.54 -17.74 -6.48
CA MET A 1 2.37 -16.33 -6.07
C MET A 1 2.09 -16.33 -4.58
N GLU A 2 3.10 -16.12 -3.74
CA GLU A 2 2.89 -16.05 -2.28
C GLU A 2 2.30 -14.69 -1.92
N LEU A 3 1.26 -14.68 -1.10
CA LEU A 3 0.82 -13.47 -0.40
C LEU A 3 1.48 -13.49 0.97
N CYS A 4 2.07 -12.37 1.39
CA CYS A 4 2.49 -12.23 2.78
C CYS A 4 1.25 -11.85 3.59
N ILE A 5 0.78 -12.79 4.40
CA ILE A 5 -0.36 -12.60 5.29
C ILE A 5 0.19 -12.37 6.69
N TRP A 6 -0.06 -11.20 7.29
CA TRP A 6 0.20 -10.93 8.70
C TRP A 6 -1.16 -10.79 9.41
N GLY A 7 -1.70 -11.89 9.92
CA GLY A 7 -3.07 -11.93 10.45
C GLY A 7 -4.12 -11.79 9.34
N ASP A 8 -5.08 -10.88 9.49
CA ASP A 8 -6.09 -10.58 8.47
C ASP A 8 -5.59 -9.62 7.37
N VAL A 9 -4.34 -9.15 7.48
CA VAL A 9 -3.74 -8.18 6.57
C VAL A 9 -3.13 -8.89 5.37
N VAL A 10 -3.51 -8.45 4.18
CA VAL A 10 -3.06 -8.97 2.90
C VAL A 10 -2.08 -7.98 2.26
N ILE A 11 -0.86 -8.45 1.96
CA ILE A 11 0.11 -7.77 1.10
C ILE A 11 0.39 -8.69 -0.10
N SER A 12 0.18 -8.22 -1.33
CA SER A 12 0.61 -9.00 -2.49
C SER A 12 2.14 -8.97 -2.58
N ALA A 13 2.81 -10.12 -2.69
CA ALA A 13 4.28 -10.14 -2.77
C ALA A 13 4.84 -9.43 -4.02
N SER A 14 4.03 -9.21 -5.07
CA SER A 14 4.44 -8.40 -6.23
C SER A 14 4.60 -6.92 -5.89
N GLU A 15 3.91 -6.46 -4.85
CA GLU A 15 3.87 -5.07 -4.36
C GLU A 15 4.99 -4.85 -3.33
N MET A 16 5.63 -5.94 -2.87
CA MET A 16 6.72 -5.98 -1.90
C MET A 16 8.09 -5.52 -2.39
N ARG A 17 8.16 -4.86 -3.55
CA ARG A 17 9.42 -4.60 -4.26
C ARG A 17 9.86 -3.15 -4.27
N LEU A 18 9.05 -2.25 -3.74
CA LEU A 18 9.32 -0.82 -3.78
C LEU A 18 9.99 -0.39 -2.48
N ILE A 19 11.32 -0.30 -2.53
CA ILE A 19 12.06 0.44 -1.50
C ILE A 19 11.63 1.91 -1.62
N THR A 20 11.06 2.46 -0.56
CA THR A 20 10.57 3.85 -0.51
C THR A 20 11.57 4.80 0.13
N TYR A 21 12.62 4.26 0.76
CA TYR A 21 13.59 5.01 1.53
C TYR A 21 14.92 4.26 1.59
N PRO A 22 16.09 4.94 1.66
CA PRO A 22 16.29 6.40 1.69
C PRO A 22 16.69 6.94 0.32
N TYR A 23 15.81 7.64 -0.38
CA TYR A 23 16.19 8.28 -1.65
C TYR A 23 17.09 9.51 -1.43
N SER A 24 17.86 9.87 -2.45
CA SER A 24 18.64 11.11 -2.46
C SER A 24 17.70 12.31 -2.51
N GLU A 25 17.99 13.31 -1.68
CA GLU A 25 17.30 14.61 -1.68
C GLU A 25 17.85 15.57 -2.75
N ASP A 26 18.94 15.20 -3.45
CA ASP A 26 19.44 15.97 -4.59
C ASP A 26 18.44 15.89 -5.76
N SER A 27 17.98 17.06 -6.18
CA SER A 27 17.07 17.23 -7.33
C SER A 27 17.52 16.53 -8.62
N ASN A 28 18.83 16.37 -8.83
CA ASN A 28 19.39 15.69 -10.01
C ASN A 28 19.49 14.17 -9.86
N GLN A 29 19.24 13.65 -8.65
CA GLN A 29 19.46 12.24 -8.29
C GLN A 29 18.18 11.55 -7.82
N GLY A 30 17.02 11.93 -8.36
CA GLY A 30 15.71 11.44 -7.93
C GLY A 30 15.46 9.92 -8.02
N LYS A 31 16.41 9.13 -8.53
CA LYS A 31 16.38 7.65 -8.58
C LYS A 31 17.39 6.97 -7.65
N GLN A 32 18.34 7.72 -7.08
CA GLN A 32 19.44 7.15 -6.31
C GLN A 32 19.06 7.08 -4.83
N TYR A 33 19.67 6.11 -4.13
CA TYR A 33 19.55 6.00 -2.68
C TYR A 33 20.74 6.69 -1.98
N MET A 34 20.50 7.12 -0.75
CA MET A 34 21.54 7.56 0.17
C MET A 34 22.30 6.35 0.74
N ASN A 35 23.62 6.48 0.89
CA ASN A 35 24.47 5.39 1.35
C ASN A 35 24.65 5.33 2.87
N THR A 36 24.03 6.26 3.62
CA THR A 36 24.21 6.40 5.07
C THR A 36 23.19 5.62 5.90
N ARG A 37 22.15 5.08 5.26
CA ARG A 37 21.04 4.38 5.94
C ARG A 37 20.62 3.16 5.14
N CYS A 38 20.09 2.14 5.81
CA CYS A 38 19.67 0.91 5.15
C CYS A 38 18.41 1.13 4.29
N PRO A 39 18.33 0.53 3.09
CA PRO A 39 17.10 0.48 2.31
C PRO A 39 15.94 -0.09 3.13
N ALA A 40 14.80 0.60 3.09
CA ALA A 40 13.61 0.20 3.81
C ALA A 40 12.35 0.51 2.99
N TRP A 41 11.28 -0.17 3.39
CA TRP A 41 9.94 0.06 2.87
C TRP A 41 9.05 0.50 4.04
N CYS A 42 9.22 1.77 4.40
CA CYS A 42 8.56 2.38 5.55
C CYS A 42 7.10 2.74 5.24
N ASP A 43 6.83 3.10 4.00
CA ASP A 43 5.54 3.62 3.56
C ASP A 43 4.71 2.49 2.97
N ARG A 44 3.78 1.94 3.78
CA ARG A 44 2.98 0.76 3.43
C ARG A 44 1.50 1.06 3.54
N ILE A 45 0.74 0.63 2.53
CA ILE A 45 -0.72 0.65 2.54
C ILE A 45 -1.16 -0.80 2.56
N LEU A 46 -2.03 -1.13 3.50
CA LEU A 46 -2.41 -2.49 3.82
C LEU A 46 -3.92 -2.65 3.62
N LEU A 47 -4.33 -3.82 3.12
CA LEU A 47 -5.74 -4.13 2.91
C LEU A 47 -6.10 -5.41 3.67
N SER A 48 -7.22 -5.42 4.39
CA SER A 48 -7.70 -6.65 5.02
C SER A 48 -8.23 -7.64 3.97
N ALA A 49 -8.28 -8.92 4.33
CA ALA A 49 -8.91 -9.93 3.48
C ALA A 49 -10.37 -9.57 3.15
N SER A 50 -11.14 -9.10 4.13
CA SER A 50 -12.53 -8.67 3.93
C SER A 50 -12.67 -7.47 3.00
N ALA A 51 -11.76 -6.49 3.06
CA ALA A 51 -11.77 -5.35 2.16
C ALA A 51 -11.34 -5.73 0.74
N ARG A 52 -10.45 -6.72 0.60
CA ARG A 52 -10.06 -7.30 -0.70
C ARG A 52 -11.22 -7.94 -1.44
N ASP A 53 -12.17 -8.53 -0.72
CA ASP A 53 -13.36 -9.13 -1.33
C ASP A 53 -14.33 -8.10 -1.90
N LEU A 54 -14.24 -6.84 -1.49
CA LEU A 54 -15.04 -5.73 -2.05
C LEU A 54 -14.47 -5.19 -3.37
N ILE A 55 -13.25 -5.60 -3.75
CA ILE A 55 -12.59 -5.15 -4.96
C ILE A 55 -13.26 -5.79 -6.18
N LEU A 56 -13.62 -4.95 -7.16
CA LEU A 56 -14.11 -5.38 -8.46
C LEU A 56 -13.03 -6.21 -9.17
N LYS A 57 -13.34 -7.48 -9.43
CA LYS A 57 -12.51 -8.40 -10.21
C LYS A 57 -12.99 -8.37 -11.67
N PRO A 58 -12.27 -7.73 -12.60
CA PRO A 58 -12.62 -7.78 -14.02
C PRO A 58 -12.44 -9.21 -14.55
N GLU A 59 -13.19 -9.58 -15.59
CA GLU A 59 -13.13 -10.93 -16.19
C GLU A 59 -11.81 -11.20 -16.93
N SER A 60 -11.04 -10.17 -17.27
CA SER A 60 -9.66 -10.28 -17.72
C SER A 60 -8.70 -10.12 -16.55
N GLU A 61 -7.69 -10.99 -16.44
CA GLU A 61 -6.68 -11.02 -15.37
C GLU A 61 -5.76 -9.77 -15.28
N GLU A 62 -6.09 -8.67 -15.95
CA GLU A 62 -5.29 -7.45 -15.90
C GLU A 62 -5.53 -6.70 -14.58
N LYS A 63 -4.67 -7.02 -13.59
CA LYS A 63 -4.41 -6.33 -12.31
C LYS A 63 -5.54 -5.40 -11.84
N SER A 64 -6.54 -5.96 -11.16
CA SER A 64 -7.60 -5.21 -10.46
C SER A 64 -7.09 -4.29 -9.34
N VAL A 65 -5.84 -4.49 -8.93
CA VAL A 65 -5.15 -3.77 -7.87
C VAL A 65 -3.78 -3.32 -8.38
N VAL A 66 -3.49 -2.03 -8.18
CA VAL A 66 -2.21 -1.41 -8.53
C VAL A 66 -1.63 -0.81 -7.25
N TYR A 67 -0.44 -1.26 -6.89
CA TYR A 67 0.36 -0.67 -5.82
C TYR A 67 1.68 -0.20 -6.43
N ASP A 68 1.96 1.10 -6.36
CA ASP A 68 3.17 1.66 -6.93
C ASP A 68 3.63 2.93 -6.19
N ASN A 69 4.79 3.45 -6.55
CA ASN A 69 5.30 4.72 -6.05
C ASN A 69 4.96 5.89 -7.00
N ILE A 70 4.82 7.07 -6.40
CA ILE A 70 4.64 8.32 -7.14
C ILE A 70 6.01 8.92 -7.43
N GLY A 71 6.21 9.41 -8.66
CA GLY A 71 7.45 10.07 -9.04
C GLY A 71 8.70 9.19 -8.91
N PRO A 72 8.74 7.97 -9.48
CA PRO A 72 9.92 7.08 -9.39
C PRO A 72 11.20 7.73 -9.91
N ASN A 73 11.08 8.73 -10.80
CA ASN A 73 12.18 9.40 -11.46
C ASN A 73 12.43 10.85 -10.98
N VAL A 74 11.67 11.35 -9.99
CA VAL A 74 11.70 12.75 -9.55
C VAL A 74 12.08 12.83 -8.09
N CYS A 75 13.00 13.69 -7.69
CA CYS A 75 13.29 13.89 -6.26
C CYS A 75 12.02 14.36 -5.53
N MET A 76 11.57 13.59 -4.54
CA MET A 76 10.41 13.91 -3.69
C MET A 76 10.78 13.93 -2.20
N GLY A 77 12.08 14.00 -1.90
CA GLY A 77 12.64 13.79 -0.57
C GLY A 77 13.25 12.40 -0.39
N ASP A 78 13.63 12.08 0.85
CA ASP A 78 14.22 10.80 1.23
C ASP A 78 13.21 9.65 1.29
N HIS A 79 11.92 9.97 1.35
CA HIS A 79 10.80 9.05 1.21
C HIS A 79 10.05 9.23 -0.13
N LYS A 80 9.73 8.13 -0.81
CA LYS A 80 8.86 8.13 -1.99
C LYS A 80 7.41 7.83 -1.59
N PRO A 81 6.45 8.70 -1.92
CA PRO A 81 5.04 8.41 -1.69
C PRO A 81 4.62 7.13 -2.42
N VAL A 82 3.82 6.31 -1.76
CA VAL A 82 3.20 5.10 -2.33
C VAL A 82 1.71 5.29 -2.48
N PHE A 83 1.11 4.60 -3.45
CA PHE A 83 -0.34 4.56 -3.61
C PHE A 83 -0.83 3.12 -3.82
N LEU A 84 -2.09 2.90 -3.46
CA LEU A 84 -2.85 1.69 -3.72
C LEU A 84 -4.13 2.10 -4.46
N SER A 85 -4.33 1.57 -5.66
CA SER A 85 -5.47 1.89 -6.53
C SER A 85 -6.19 0.61 -6.93
N PHE A 86 -7.50 0.57 -6.70
CA PHE A 86 -8.38 -0.51 -7.09
C PHE A 86 -9.79 0.02 -7.32
N ARG A 87 -10.64 -0.78 -7.96
CA ARG A 87 -12.05 -0.43 -8.17
C ARG A 87 -12.91 -1.17 -7.15
N VAL A 88 -13.97 -0.51 -6.66
CA VAL A 88 -14.96 -1.10 -5.74
C VAL A 88 -16.34 -0.97 -6.37
N THR A 89 -17.18 -1.98 -6.23
CA THR A 89 -18.57 -1.93 -6.73
C THR A 89 -19.35 -0.87 -5.95
N ALA A 90 -20.13 -0.04 -6.65
CA ALA A 90 -21.01 0.91 -5.98
C ALA A 90 -21.95 0.18 -5.01
N GLY A 91 -21.86 0.51 -3.72
CA GLY A 91 -22.63 -0.16 -2.68
C GLY A 91 -22.05 -1.47 -2.15
N ALA A 92 -20.78 -1.79 -2.44
CA ALA A 92 -20.04 -2.81 -1.70
C ALA A 92 -19.86 -2.39 -0.22
N GLY A 93 -19.85 -3.35 0.70
CA GLY A 93 -19.59 -3.08 2.13
C GLY A 93 -20.78 -2.55 2.94
N LYS A 94 -22.02 -2.58 2.41
CA LYS A 94 -23.21 -2.29 3.22
C LYS A 94 -23.45 -3.42 4.22
N SER A 95 -22.96 -3.27 5.44
CA SER A 95 -23.47 -4.02 6.58
C SER A 95 -24.86 -3.48 6.93
N CYS A 96 -25.80 -4.39 7.17
CA CYS A 96 -27.02 -4.10 7.90
C CYS A 96 -26.63 -3.43 9.23
N GLN A 97 -27.25 -2.30 9.58
CA GLN A 97 -26.96 -1.52 10.80
C GLN A 97 -26.91 -2.44 12.01
N ARG A 98 -25.73 -2.57 12.64
CA ARG A 98 -25.65 -3.18 13.97
C ARG A 98 -24.46 -2.63 14.76
N GLY A 99 -24.78 -1.74 15.70
CA GLY A 99 -24.06 -1.52 16.96
C GLY A 99 -22.76 -0.72 16.88
N GLU A 100 -22.69 0.35 17.68
CA GLU A 100 -21.51 1.15 17.98
C GLU A 100 -20.27 0.28 18.29
N MET A 101 -19.16 0.47 17.57
CA MET A 101 -17.85 0.02 18.04
C MET A 101 -17.16 1.16 18.77
N ILE A 102 -17.05 0.98 20.08
CA ILE A 102 -16.26 1.77 21.02
C ILE A 102 -14.79 1.75 20.56
N PHE A 103 -14.19 2.93 20.40
CA PHE A 103 -12.73 3.05 20.30
C PHE A 103 -12.09 2.55 21.59
N CYS A 104 -11.38 1.43 21.55
CA CYS A 104 -10.42 1.10 22.60
C CYS A 104 -9.18 1.97 22.38
N GLU A 105 -9.08 3.04 23.15
CA GLU A 105 -7.85 3.84 23.28
C GLU A 105 -6.76 2.94 23.88
N ALA A 106 -5.60 2.86 23.22
CA ALA A 106 -4.46 2.11 23.74
C ALA A 106 -3.87 2.86 24.95
N PRO A 107 -3.53 2.19 26.07
CA PRO A 107 -2.89 2.85 27.21
C PRO A 107 -1.47 3.31 26.83
N LEU A 108 -1.09 4.49 27.34
CA LEU A 108 0.28 5.03 27.31
C LEU A 108 1.29 4.12 28.01
#